data_AF-A0A7K4DDZ9-F1
#
_entry.id   AF-A0A7K4DDZ9-F1
#
_cell.length_a   1.000
_cell.length_b   1.000
_cell.length_c   1.000
_cell.angle_alpha   90.00
_cell.angle_beta   90.00
_cell.angle_gamma   90.00
#
_symmetry.space_group_name_H-M   'P 1'
#
loop_
_entity.id
_entity.type
_entity.pdbx_description
1 polymer ?
#
loop_
_entity_poly.entity_id
_entity_poly.type
_entity_poly.pdbx_seq_one_letter_code
_entity_poly.pdbx_strand_id
1 'polypeptide(L)' 'MECLQRIERNERIPAEHLDQILRSHVIDPTALRSDDFWAFYDRRYEEILARIEAAMGKPVIREEAGTA' A
#
# COMPACT_ATOMS: atom_id res chain seq x y z
N MET A 1 -14.03 -0.17 -6.69
CA MET A 1 -13.63 -0.41 -8.10
C MET A 1 -13.59 0.79 -9.07
N GLU A 2 -14.30 1.92 -8.88
CA GLU A 2 -14.34 3.00 -9.91
C GLU A 2 -13.13 3.97 -9.87
N CYS A 3 -12.49 4.15 -8.71
CA CYS A 3 -11.49 5.21 -8.52
C CYS A 3 -10.20 5.01 -9.33
N LEU A 4 -9.62 3.79 -9.34
CA LEU A 4 -8.34 3.55 -10.04
C LEU A 4 -8.50 3.63 -11.56
N GLN A 5 -9.52 2.98 -12.10
CA GLN A 5 -9.83 3.02 -13.52
C GLN A 5 -10.18 4.44 -14.00
N ARG A 6 -10.79 5.26 -13.14
CA ARG A 6 -11.02 6.67 -13.43
C ARG A 6 -9.73 7.45 -13.54
N ILE A 7 -8.76 7.23 -12.65
CA ILE A 7 -7.45 7.91 -12.72
C ILE A 7 -6.69 7.49 -13.99
N GLU A 8 -6.62 6.19 -14.29
CA GLU A 8 -5.98 5.66 -15.50
C GLU A 8 -6.57 6.29 -16.78
N ARG A 9 -7.91 6.38 -16.86
CA ARG A 9 -8.60 6.95 -18.03
C ARG A 9 -8.44 8.46 -18.14
N ASN A 10 -8.44 9.17 -17.01
CA ASN A 10 -8.49 10.63 -17.00
C ASN A 10 -7.10 11.27 -17.16
N GLU A 11 -6.06 10.62 -16.66
CA GLU A 11 -4.69 11.18 -16.68
C GLU A 11 -3.85 10.72 -17.87
N ARG A 12 -4.36 9.79 -18.71
CA ARG A 12 -3.63 9.19 -19.84
C ARG A 12 -2.26 8.62 -19.44
N ILE A 13 -2.13 8.17 -18.20
CA ILE A 13 -0.91 7.59 -17.66
C ILE A 13 -0.88 6.09 -18.03
N PRO A 14 0.23 5.56 -18.58
CA PRO A 14 0.38 4.13 -18.79
C PRO A 14 0.24 3.37 -17.46
N ALA A 15 -0.45 2.22 -17.46
CA ALA A 15 -0.67 1.43 -16.25
C ALA A 15 0.62 1.08 -15.49
N GLU A 16 1.70 0.80 -16.23
CA GLU A 16 3.02 0.55 -15.65
C GLU A 16 3.60 1.76 -14.91
N HIS A 17 3.37 2.98 -15.42
CA HIS A 17 3.84 4.20 -14.75
C HIS A 17 3.03 4.48 -13.49
N LEU A 18 1.71 4.24 -13.52
CA LEU A 18 0.89 4.32 -12.32
C LEU A 18 1.35 3.29 -11.27
N ASP A 19 1.69 2.08 -11.68
CA ASP A 19 2.23 1.05 -10.78
C ASP A 19 3.54 1.46 -10.12
N GLN A 20 4.42 2.16 -10.85
CA GLN A 20 5.66 2.70 -10.28
C GLN A 20 5.38 3.75 -9.21
N ILE A 21 4.42 4.67 -9.46
CA ILE A 21 4.01 5.70 -8.49
C ILE A 21 3.39 5.05 -7.24
N LEU A 22 2.53 4.04 -7.43
CA LEU A 22 1.91 3.32 -6.31
C LEU A 22 2.97 2.62 -5.45
N ARG A 23 3.90 1.91 -6.07
CA ARG A 23 4.98 1.20 -5.37
C ARG A 23 5.90 2.13 -4.60
N SER A 24 6.20 3.33 -5.12
CA SER A 24 7.01 4.32 -4.39
C SER A 24 6.35 4.79 -3.10
N HIS A 25 5.01 4.74 -3.03
CA HIS A 25 4.21 5.06 -1.85
C HIS A 25 3.84 3.85 -1.01
N VAL A 26 4.52 2.71 -1.20
CA VAL A 26 4.29 1.49 -0.42
C VAL A 26 2.88 0.92 -0.66
N ILE A 27 2.38 1.06 -1.88
CA ILE A 27 1.07 0.57 -2.28
C ILE A 27 1.24 -0.56 -3.28
N ASP A 28 0.66 -1.72 -2.98
CA ASP A 28 0.63 -2.88 -3.89
C ASP A 28 -0.46 -2.68 -4.97
N PRO A 29 -0.09 -2.51 -6.25
CA PRO A 29 -1.06 -2.32 -7.33
C PRO A 29 -1.92 -3.57 -7.57
N THR A 30 -1.45 -4.76 -7.21
CA THR A 30 -2.21 -6.01 -7.38
C THR A 30 -3.34 -6.11 -6.37
N ALA A 31 -3.11 -5.74 -5.12
CA ALA A 31 -4.15 -5.69 -4.08
C ALA A 31 -5.24 -4.68 -4.44
N LEU A 32 -4.86 -3.50 -4.93
CA LEU A 32 -5.81 -2.48 -5.40
C LEU A 32 -6.66 -2.96 -6.60
N ARG A 33 -6.06 -3.64 -7.58
CA ARG A 33 -6.78 -4.13 -8.77
C ARG A 33 -7.67 -5.34 -8.48
N SER A 34 -7.36 -6.10 -7.44
CA SER A 34 -8.14 -7.26 -6.99
C SER A 34 -9.24 -6.89 -5.98
N ASP A 35 -9.37 -5.60 -5.63
CA ASP A 35 -10.27 -5.07 -4.59
C ASP A 35 -10.03 -5.70 -3.21
N ASP A 36 -8.79 -6.15 -2.96
CA ASP A 36 -8.41 -6.78 -1.69
C ASP A 36 -7.90 -5.72 -0.72
N PHE A 37 -8.84 -5.12 0.01
CA PHE A 37 -8.55 -4.06 0.97
C PHE A 37 -7.60 -4.53 2.09
N TRP A 38 -7.81 -5.74 2.62
CA TRP A 38 -7.01 -6.26 3.73
C TRP A 38 -5.58 -6.56 3.28
N ALA A 39 -5.40 -7.19 2.11
CA ALA A 39 -4.06 -7.40 1.56
C ALA A 39 -3.33 -6.07 1.28
N PHE A 40 -4.04 -5.05 0.82
CA PHE A 40 -3.48 -3.70 0.66
C PHE A 40 -3.05 -3.11 1.99
N TYR A 41 -3.93 -3.15 3.00
CA TYR A 41 -3.68 -2.57 4.31
C TYR A 41 -2.52 -3.26 5.02
N ASP A 42 -2.56 -4.59 5.14
CA ASP A 42 -1.57 -5.38 5.88
C ASP A 42 -0.18 -5.23 5.27
N ARG A 43 -0.06 -5.33 3.94
CA ARG A 43 1.23 -5.13 3.26
C ARG A 43 1.80 -3.74 3.52
N ARG A 44 0.95 -2.72 3.41
CA ARG A 44 1.38 -1.34 3.58
C ARG A 44 1.74 -1.05 5.03
N TYR A 45 0.99 -1.60 5.98
CA TYR A 45 1.25 -1.50 7.41
C TYR A 45 2.62 -2.08 7.75
N GLU A 46 2.89 -3.32 7.35
CA GLU A 46 4.16 -4.00 7.63
C GLU A 46 5.36 -3.30 6.99
N GLU A 47 5.26 -2.89 5.72
CA GLU A 47 6.37 -2.25 5.02
C GLU A 47 6.70 -0.86 5.59
N ILE A 48 5.70 -0.11 6.07
CA ILE A 48 5.93 1.15 6.78
C ILE A 48 6.62 0.90 8.12
N LEU A 49 6.14 -0.08 8.90
CA LEU A 49 6.75 -0.42 10.18
C LEU A 49 8.21 -0.86 10.01
N ALA A 50 8.49 -1.73 9.04
CA ALA A 50 9.86 -2.18 8.75
C ALA A 50 10.81 -1.01 8.42
N ARG A 51 10.33 0.00 7.70
CA ARG A 51 11.11 1.22 7.41
C ARG A 51 11.38 2.06 8.65
N ILE A 52 10.40 2.16 9.55
CA ILE A 52 10.55 2.87 10.82
C ILE A 52 11.54 2.11 11.71
N GLU A 53 11.41 0.78 11.83
CA GLU A 53 12.33 -0.07 12.59
C GLU A 53 13.76 0.06 12.09
N ALA A 54 13.96 0.01 10.78
CA ALA A 54 15.27 0.18 10.14
C ALA A 54 15.87 1.57 10.42
N ALA A 55 15.06 2.64 10.38
CA ALA A 55 15.51 4.00 10.65
C ALA A 55 15.82 4.24 12.14
N MET A 56 15.05 3.62 13.04
CA MET A 56 15.21 3.79 14.49
C MET A 56 16.23 2.83 15.12
N GLY A 57 16.52 1.70 14.46
CA GLY A 57 17.39 0.64 14.98
C GLY A 57 16.80 -0.08 16.19
N LYS A 58 15.47 -0.04 16.35
CA LYS A 58 14.74 -0.63 17.48
C LYS A 58 13.39 -1.18 16.99
N PRO A 59 12.87 -2.25 17.63
CA PRO A 59 11.56 -2.79 17.26
C PRO A 59 10.47 -1.74 17.49
N VAL A 60 9.52 -1.66 16.55
CA VAL A 60 8.35 -0.78 16.69
C VAL A 60 7.26 -1.52 17.44
N ILE A 61 6.58 -0.80 18.33
CA ILE A 61 5.42 -1.33 19.05
C ILE A 61 4.29 -1.51 18.04
N ARG A 62 3.88 -2.76 17.85
CA ARG A 62 2.71 -3.11 17.04
C ARG A 62 1.48 -3.00 17.93
N GLU A 63 0.36 -2.52 17.38
CA GLU A 63 -0.90 -2.67 18.09
C GLU A 63 -1.18 -4.17 18.19
N GLU A 64 -1.24 -4.69 19.40
CA GLU A 64 -1.81 -6.01 19.63
C GLU A 64 -3.27 -5.85 19.24
N ALA A 65 -3.73 -6.60 18.22
CA ALA A 65 -5.12 -6.60 17.81
C ALA A 65 -5.97 -6.81 19.07
N GLY A 66 -6.54 -5.71 19.57
CA GLY A 66 -7.24 -5.70 20.84
C GLY A 66 -8.32 -6.75 20.77
N THR A 67 -8.17 -7.82 21.55
CA THR A 67 -9.29 -8.68 21.90
C THR A 67 -10.31 -7.80 22.62
N ALA A 68 -11.33 -7.38 21.89
CA ALA A 68 -12.56 -6.81 22.40
C ALA A 68 -13.71 -7.76 22.06
#